data_AF-A0A0R3QBH8-F1
#
_entry.id   AF-A0A0R3QBH8-F1
#
_cell.length_a   1.000
_cell.length_b   1.000
_cell.length_c   1.000
_cell.angle_alpha   90.00
_cell.angle_beta   90.00
_cell.angle_gamma   90.00
#
_symmetry.space_group_name_H-M   'P 1'
#
loop_
_entity.id
_entity.type
_entity.pdbx_description
1 polymer ?
#
loop_
_entity_poly.entity_id
_entity_poly.type
_entity_poly.pdbx_seq_one_letter_code
_entity_poly.pdbx_strand_id
1 'polypeptide(L)'
;MSFLDDLDRLGQANYQPTEQDILRTRVKTTGIVEVHFTFKNLNFKLFDVGGQRSERKKWIHCFEDVTAIIFCVAMSEYDQVLHEDETTVIK
;
A
#
# COMPACT_ATOMS: atom_id res chain seq x y z
N MET A 1 12.94 12.61 4.75
CA MET A 1 13.37 13.21 3.48
C MET A 1 12.33 12.88 2.43
N SER A 2 11.62 13.89 1.97
CA SER A 2 10.65 13.77 0.87
C SER A 2 11.40 13.63 -0.47
N PHE A 3 10.71 13.22 -1.54
CA PHE A 3 11.33 13.23 -2.87
C PHE A 3 11.85 14.62 -3.29
N LEU A 4 11.22 15.69 -2.80
CA LEU A 4 11.62 17.06 -3.12
C LEU A 4 12.94 17.47 -2.44
N ASP A 5 13.30 16.79 -1.35
CA ASP A 5 14.56 17.05 -0.64
C ASP A 5 15.76 16.43 -1.39
N ASP A 6 15.51 15.47 -2.29
CA ASP A 6 16.52 14.65 -2.98
C ASP A 6 16.59 14.91 -4.50
N LEU A 7 16.08 16.06 -4.98
CA LEU A 7 15.96 16.35 -6.43
C LEU A 7 17.28 16.20 -7.20
N ASP A 8 18.41 16.61 -6.59
CA ASP A 8 19.73 16.47 -7.21
C ASP A 8 20.12 15.02 -7.48
N ARG A 9 19.72 14.10 -6.59
CA ARG A 9 19.95 12.65 -6.75
C ARG A 9 18.98 12.05 -7.77
N LEU A 10 17.71 12.42 -7.70
CA LEU A 10 16.66 11.91 -8.58
C LEU A 10 16.82 12.37 -10.04
N GLY A 11 17.42 13.55 -10.26
CA GLY A 11 17.62 14.13 -11.59
C GLY A 11 18.87 13.66 -12.33
N GLN A 12 19.71 12.81 -11.73
CA GLN A 12 20.93 12.31 -12.37
C GLN A 12 20.60 11.42 -13.58
N ALA A 13 21.37 11.53 -14.66
CA ALA A 13 21.15 10.75 -15.88
C ALA A 13 21.24 9.23 -15.68
N ASN A 14 21.97 8.81 -14.65
CA ASN A 14 22.17 7.42 -14.24
C ASN A 14 21.42 7.06 -12.95
N TYR A 15 20.39 7.83 -12.59
CA TYR A 15 19.57 7.56 -11.41
C TYR A 15 19.03 6.12 -11.42
N GLN A 16 19.21 5.42 -10.30
CA GLN A 16 18.57 4.15 -10.01
C GLN A 16 17.80 4.28 -8.69
N PRO A 17 16.51 3.90 -8.64
CA PRO A 17 15.73 3.95 -7.42
C PRO A 17 16.35 3.09 -6.32
N THR A 18 16.47 3.67 -5.13
CA THR A 18 16.80 2.91 -3.93
C THR A 18 15.58 2.13 -3.45
N GLU A 19 15.78 1.13 -2.59
CA GLU A 19 14.66 0.44 -1.93
C GLU A 19 13.75 1.44 -1.19
N GLN A 20 14.33 2.49 -0.61
CA GLN A 20 13.58 3.52 0.09
C GLN A 20 12.71 4.37 -0.85
N ASP A 21 13.19 4.64 -2.07
CA ASP A 21 12.41 5.33 -3.11
C ASP A 21 11.24 4.46 -3.55
N ILE A 22 11.49 3.17 -3.77
CA ILE A 22 10.46 2.19 -4.16
C ILE A 22 9.38 2.12 -3.07
N LEU A 23 9.76 1.99 -1.80
CA LEU A 23 8.82 1.94 -0.68
C LEU A 23 8.00 3.23 -0.49
N ARG A 24 8.56 4.40 -0.85
CA ARG A 24 7.86 5.69 -0.76
C ARG A 24 7.05 6.03 -1.99
N THR A 25 7.20 5.28 -3.08
CA THR A 25 6.48 5.54 -4.31
C THR A 25 5.00 5.21 -4.10
N ARG A 26 4.15 6.22 -4.26
CA ARG A 26 2.69 6.04 -4.15
C ARG A 26 2.15 5.48 -5.46
N VAL A 27 1.98 4.16 -5.52
CA VAL A 27 1.24 3.48 -6.59
C VAL A 27 -0.06 2.97 -6.01
N LYS A 28 -1.20 3.34 -6.62
CA LYS A 28 -2.50 2.81 -6.21
C LYS A 28 -2.55 1.31 -6.55
N THR A 29 -2.69 0.46 -5.54
CA THR A 29 -3.04 -0.96 -5.76
C THR A 29 -4.42 -1.04 -6.41
N THR A 30 -4.49 -1.71 -7.56
CA THR A 30 -5.74 -2.02 -8.25
C THR A 30 -5.88 -3.53 -8.34
N GLY A 31 -7.05 -4.05 -8.00
CA GLY A 31 -7.26 -5.49 -7.93
C GLY A 31 -6.66 -6.12 -6.66
N ILE A 32 -6.22 -7.36 -6.82
CA ILE A 32 -5.71 -8.24 -5.77
C ILE A 32 -4.33 -8.70 -6.20
N VAL A 33 -3.33 -8.50 -5.35
CA VAL A 33 -1.97 -8.98 -5.57
C VAL A 33 -1.71 -10.11 -4.57
N GLU A 34 -1.19 -11.22 -5.07
CA GLU A 34 -0.90 -12.41 -4.28
C GLU A 34 0.63 -12.62 -4.22
N VAL A 35 1.17 -12.80 -3.02
CA VAL A 35 2.60 -13.03 -2.78
C VAL A 35 2.77 -14.30 -1.96
N HIS A 36 3.63 -15.19 -2.43
CA HIS A 36 3.99 -16.42 -1.72
C HIS A 36 5.41 -16.31 -1.20
N PHE A 37 5.60 -16.65 0.06
CA PHE A 37 6.93 -16.71 0.65
C PHE A 37 7.01 -17.74 1.77
N THR A 38 8.22 -18.22 2.04
CA THR A 38 8.48 -19.16 3.14
C THR A 38 9.26 -18.44 4.23
N PHE A 39 8.81 -18.59 5.48
CA PHE A 39 9.52 -18.06 6.65
C PHE A 39 9.48 -19.08 7.78
N LYS A 40 10.66 -19.42 8.34
CA LYS A 40 10.79 -20.43 9.41
C LYS A 40 10.09 -21.76 9.08
N ASN A 41 10.24 -22.22 7.84
CA ASN A 41 9.62 -23.44 7.29
C ASN A 41 8.08 -23.42 7.22
N LEU A 42 7.46 -22.25 7.37
CA LEU A 42 6.04 -22.04 7.14
C LEU A 42 5.85 -21.32 5.81
N ASN A 43 4.87 -21.78 5.03
CA ASN A 43 4.49 -21.14 3.76
C ASN A 43 3.38 -20.12 4.02
N PHE A 44 3.60 -18.90 3.56
CA PHE A 44 2.67 -17.80 3.67
C PHE A 44 2.11 -17.46 2.30
N LYS A 45 0.80 -17.27 2.26
CA LYS A 45 0.05 -16.71 1.14
C LYS A 45 -0.49 -15.36 1.57
N LEU A 46 0.13 -14.28 1.12
CA LEU A 46 -0.27 -12.91 1.44
C LEU A 46 -1.06 -12.32 0.28
N PHE A 47 -2.20 -11.71 0.60
CA PHE A 47 -3.02 -10.96 -0.35
C PHE A 47 -2.97 -9.48 0.00
N ASP A 48 -2.52 -8.65 -0.94
CA ASP A 48 -2.65 -7.20 -0.88
C ASP A 48 -3.86 -6.78 -1.73
N VAL A 49 -4.79 -6.08 -1.11
CA VAL A 49 -6.06 -5.66 -1.71
C VAL A 49 -6.20 -4.15 -1.64
N GLY A 50 -6.61 -3.54 -2.75
CA GLY A 50 -6.83 -2.09 -2.78
C GLY A 50 -7.83 -1.63 -1.71
N GLY A 51 -7.44 -0.64 -0.89
CA GLY A 51 -8.26 -0.13 0.22
C GLY A 51 -9.28 0.96 -0.13
N GLN A 52 -9.19 1.51 -1.35
CA GLN A 52 -10.12 2.54 -1.84
C GLN A 52 -11.54 1.96 -2.00
N ARG A 53 -12.57 2.78 -1.81
CA ARG A 53 -13.98 2.36 -1.81
C ARG A 53 -14.39 1.64 -3.09
N SER A 54 -13.82 2.04 -4.23
CA SER A 54 -14.01 1.37 -5.53
C SER A 54 -13.47 -0.06 -5.56
N GLU A 55 -12.42 -0.36 -4.80
CA GLU A 55 -11.74 -1.66 -4.77
C GLU A 55 -12.31 -2.60 -3.69
N ARG A 56 -12.95 -2.07 -2.64
CA ARG A 56 -13.49 -2.86 -1.51
C ARG A 56 -14.49 -3.95 -1.90
N LYS A 57 -15.19 -3.82 -3.04
CA LYS A 57 -16.09 -4.88 -3.53
C LYS A 57 -15.35 -6.17 -3.88
N LYS A 58 -14.05 -6.09 -4.22
CA LYS A 58 -13.22 -7.24 -4.61
C LYS A 58 -12.72 -8.04 -3.41
N TRP A 59 -12.75 -7.44 -2.22
CA TRP A 59 -12.24 -8.03 -0.98
C TRP A 59 -12.81 -9.41 -0.74
N ILE A 60 -14.12 -9.60 -0.94
CA ILE A 60 -14.82 -10.87 -0.72
C ILE A 60 -14.17 -12.07 -1.43
N HIS A 61 -13.47 -11.86 -2.55
CA HIS A 61 -12.78 -12.91 -3.29
C HIS A 61 -11.50 -13.43 -2.61
N CYS A 62 -11.02 -12.74 -1.57
CA CYS A 62 -9.79 -13.09 -0.84
C CYS A 62 -10.05 -13.57 0.59
N PHE A 63 -11.30 -13.60 1.04
CA PHE A 63 -11.66 -13.91 2.43
C PHE A 63 -11.88 -15.40 2.73
N GLU A 64 -11.78 -16.26 1.71
CA GLU A 64 -11.87 -17.72 1.89
C GLU A 64 -10.58 -18.25 2.53
N ASP A 65 -10.70 -19.03 3.61
CA ASP A 65 -9.60 -19.67 4.33
C ASP A 65 -8.48 -18.73 4.85
N VAL A 66 -8.81 -17.47 5.14
CA VAL A 66 -7.88 -16.52 5.74
C VAL A 66 -7.54 -16.91 7.19
N THR A 67 -6.25 -17.10 7.48
CA THR A 67 -5.76 -17.38 8.84
C THR A 67 -5.74 -16.13 9.73
N ALA A 68 -5.39 -14.98 9.16
CA ALA A 68 -5.27 -13.72 9.88
C ALA A 68 -5.48 -12.52 8.95
N ILE A 69 -5.99 -11.43 9.52
CA ILE A 69 -6.15 -10.14 8.81
C ILE A 69 -5.17 -9.15 9.43
N ILE A 70 -4.41 -8.47 8.58
CA ILE A 70 -3.58 -7.32 8.97
C ILE A 70 -4.33 -6.07 8.53
N PHE A 71 -4.87 -5.32 9.50
CA PHE A 71 -5.60 -4.08 9.22
C PHE A 71 -4.70 -2.87 9.48
N CYS A 72 -4.34 -2.13 8.43
CA CYS A 72 -3.45 -0.97 8.51
C CYS A 72 -4.25 0.33 8.58
N VAL A 73 -3.90 1.20 9.54
CA VAL A 73 -4.52 2.53 9.72
C VAL A 73 -3.44 3.60 9.74
N ALA A 74 -3.64 4.67 8.95
CA ALA A 74 -2.74 5.81 8.93
C ALA A 74 -3.10 6.78 10.07
N MET A 75 -2.39 6.68 11.20
CA MET A 75 -2.65 7.53 12.38
C MET A 75 -2.38 9.02 12.11
N SER A 76 -1.55 9.35 11.13
CA SER A 76 -1.20 10.72 10.76
C SER A 76 -2.27 11.43 9.93
N GLU A 77 -3.36 10.76 9.54
CA GLU A 77 -4.39 11.33 8.67
C GLU A 77 -5.63 11.83 9.45
N TYR A 78 -5.51 12.03 10.77
CA TYR A 78 -6.64 12.40 11.65
C TYR A 78 -7.32 13.73 11.29
N ASP A 79 -6.59 14.64 10.66
CA ASP A 79 -7.06 15.96 10.21
C ASP A 79 -7.35 16.00 8.70
N GLN A 80 -7.35 14.84 8.04
CA GLN A 80 -7.59 14.70 6.61
C GLN A 80 -8.97 14.12 6.31
N VAL A 81 -9.42 14.36 5.10
CA VAL A 81 -10.65 13.81 4.53
C VAL A 81 -10.34 12.75 3.49
N LEU A 82 -11.28 11.83 3.28
CA LEU A 82 -11.18 10.86 2.20
C LEU A 82 -11.13 11.59 0.85
N HIS A 83 -10.14 11.22 0.03
CA HIS A 83 -10.00 11.77 -1.33
C HIS A 83 -11.22 11.51 -2.22
N GLU A 84 -12.03 10.50 -1.91
CA GLU A 84 -13.14 10.04 -2.74
C GLU A 84 -14.42 10.89 -2.60
N ASP A 85 -14.57 11.63 -1.50
CA ASP A 85 -15.76 12.46 -1.25
C ASP A 85 -15.50 13.79 -0.51
N GLU A 86 -14.24 14.07 -0.16
CA GLU A 86 -13.73 15.33 0.45
C GLU A 86 -14.48 15.81 1.70
N THR A 87 -15.34 14.98 2.27
CA THR A 87 -16.28 15.34 3.34
C THR A 87 -16.26 14.32 4.46
N THR A 88 -15.93 13.07 4.17
CA THR A 88 -15.76 12.04 5.18
C THR A 88 -14.38 12.15 5.84
N VAL A 89 -14.35 12.44 7.14
CA VAL A 89 -13.11 12.41 7.94
C VAL A 89 -12.62 10.97 8.10
N ILE A 90 -11.31 10.77 8.01
CA ILE A 90 -10.67 9.47 8.22
C ILE A 90 -10.80 9.12 9.72
N LYS A 91 -11.60 8.10 10.04
CA LYS A 91 -11.91 7.66 11.42
C LYS A 91 -10.89 6.69 11.97
#